data_AF-A0A4R4WZP7-F1
#
_entry.id   AF-A0A4R4WZP7-F1
#
_cell.length_a   1.000
_cell.length_b   1.000
_cell.length_c   1.000
_cell.angle_alpha   90.00
_cell.angle_beta   90.00
_cell.angle_gamma   90.00
#
_symmetry.space_group_name_H-M   'P 1'
#
loop_
_entity.id
_entity.type
_entity.pdbx_description
1 polymer ?
#
loop_
_entity_poly.entity_id
_entity_poly.type
_entity_poly.pdbx_seq_one_letter_code
_entity_poly.pdbx_strand_id
1 'polypeptide(L)' 'MQPAAFGATVVTDRPAEVAAFYQQHFDLKIAIDLGWFIAVRRDEADWELAICQRGHETVPAAVNELTESTNLFGLRRR' A
#
# COMPACT_ATOMS: atom_id res chain seq x y z
N MET A 1 -16.96 -17.36 7.70
CA MET A 1 -16.46 -16.75 6.45
C MET A 1 -15.09 -16.16 6.76
N GLN A 2 -14.02 -16.64 6.14
CA GLN A 2 -12.64 -16.22 6.47
C GLN A 2 -12.11 -15.29 5.36
N PRO A 3 -11.58 -14.10 5.69
CA PRO A 3 -11.01 -13.21 4.68
C PRO A 3 -9.85 -13.89 3.95
N ALA A 4 -9.72 -13.66 2.65
CA ALA A 4 -8.71 -14.33 1.84
C ALA A 4 -7.29 -13.73 2.00
N ALA A 5 -7.20 -12.44 2.34
CA ALA A 5 -5.96 -11.74 2.62
C ALA A 5 -6.24 -10.41 3.34
N PHE A 6 -5.27 -9.96 4.12
CA PHE A 6 -5.28 -8.66 4.79
C PHE A 6 -4.36 -7.69 4.04
N GLY A 7 -4.82 -6.45 3.84
CA GLY A 7 -3.99 -5.40 3.27
C GLY A 7 -4.13 -4.08 4.02
N ALA A 8 -3.00 -3.38 4.14
CA ALA A 8 -2.97 -1.97 4.55
C ALA A 8 -2.51 -1.12 3.37
N THR A 9 -2.99 0.11 3.27
CA THR A 9 -2.54 1.07 2.24
C THR A 9 -1.97 2.31 2.87
N VAL A 10 -0.73 2.64 2.51
CA VAL A 10 -0.06 3.90 2.84
C VAL A 10 -0.34 4.91 1.73
N VAL A 11 -0.85 6.09 2.09
CA VAL A 11 -1.02 7.21 1.14
C VAL A 11 0.09 8.24 1.34
N THR A 12 0.81 8.56 0.26
CA THR A 12 2.02 9.39 0.29
C THR A 12 2.22 10.14 -1.03
N ASP A 13 2.93 11.26 -0.99
CA ASP A 13 3.37 11.96 -2.21
C ASP A 13 4.58 11.30 -2.88
N ARG A 14 5.19 10.30 -2.22
CA ARG A 14 6.48 9.70 -2.63
C ARG A 14 6.43 8.16 -2.60
N PRO A 15 5.62 7.51 -3.47
CA PRO A 15 5.38 6.07 -3.40
C PRO A 15 6.65 5.23 -3.58
N ALA A 16 7.52 5.59 -4.53
CA ALA A 16 8.77 4.86 -4.78
C ALA A 16 9.76 4.92 -3.61
N GLU A 17 9.89 6.07 -2.92
CA GLU A 17 10.75 6.22 -1.75
C GLU A 17 10.25 5.35 -0.58
N VAL A 18 8.93 5.35 -0.36
CA VAL A 18 8.31 4.51 0.68
C VAL A 18 8.47 3.03 0.36
N ALA A 19 8.30 2.63 -0.91
CA ALA A 19 8.55 1.25 -1.32
C ALA A 19 10.01 0.86 -1.05
N ALA A 20 10.98 1.71 -1.43
CA ALA A 20 12.40 1.49 -1.19
C ALA A 20 12.70 1.33 0.31
N PHE A 21 12.10 2.15 1.17
CA PHE A 21 12.21 2.01 2.64
C PHE A 21 11.77 0.63 3.12
N TYR A 22 10.64 0.13 2.64
CA TYR A 22 10.15 -1.20 3.00
C TYR A 22 11.03 -2.34 2.47
N GLN A 23 11.58 -2.20 1.26
CA GLN A 23 12.54 -3.18 0.75
C GLN A 23 13.83 -3.20 1.59
N GLN A 24 14.36 -2.02 1.94
CA GLN A 24 15.63 -1.87 2.66
C GLN A 24 15.56 -2.36 4.10
N HIS A 25 14.47 -2.08 4.81
CA HIS A 25 14.41 -2.30 6.26
C HIS A 25 13.56 -3.50 6.69
N PHE A 26 12.65 -3.96 5.83
CA PHE A 26 11.67 -5.00 6.19
C PHE A 26 11.74 -6.24 5.29
N ASP A 27 12.67 -6.24 4.32
CA ASP A 27 12.86 -7.33 3.35
C ASP A 27 11.54 -7.67 2.63
N LEU A 28 10.81 -6.62 2.25
CA LEU A 28 9.64 -6.74 1.38
C LEU A 28 10.08 -6.63 -0.08
N LYS A 29 9.33 -7.26 -0.98
CA LYS A 29 9.57 -7.22 -2.42
C LYS A 29 8.38 -6.59 -3.12
N ILE A 30 8.64 -5.91 -4.22
CA ILE A 30 7.58 -5.40 -5.10
C ILE A 30 6.82 -6.59 -5.71
N ALA A 31 5.53 -6.67 -5.40
CA ALA A 31 4.60 -7.59 -6.05
C ALA A 31 4.01 -6.97 -7.32
N ILE A 32 3.77 -5.67 -7.31
CA ILE A 32 3.29 -4.88 -8.46
C ILE A 32 3.75 -3.42 -8.33
N ASP A 33 4.06 -2.79 -9.46
CA ASP A 33 4.37 -1.36 -9.56
C ASP A 33 3.69 -0.79 -10.80
N LEU A 34 2.82 0.21 -10.60
CA LEU A 34 2.09 0.94 -11.63
C LEU A 34 2.47 2.44 -11.65
N GLY A 35 3.57 2.83 -11.00
CA GLY A 35 4.03 4.20 -10.83
C GLY A 35 3.30 4.96 -9.72
N TRP A 36 1.97 5.03 -9.77
CA TRP A 36 1.13 5.70 -8.75
C TRP A 36 0.66 4.74 -7.65
N PHE A 37 0.76 3.43 -7.88
CA PHE A 37 0.38 2.37 -6.95
C PHE A 37 1.45 1.29 -6.94
N ILE A 38 1.93 0.94 -5.74
CA ILE A 38 2.94 -0.09 -5.54
C ILE A 38 2.42 -1.02 -4.44
N ALA A 39 2.42 -2.33 -4.67
CA ALA A 39 2.22 -3.29 -3.58
C ALA A 39 3.52 -4.00 -3.27
N VAL A 40 3.84 -4.08 -1.98
CA VAL A 40 4.99 -4.81 -1.46
C VAL A 40 4.54 -5.92 -0.52
N ARG A 41 5.22 -7.07 -0.57
CA ARG A 41 4.96 -8.21 0.31
C ARG A 41 6.21 -9.05 0.50
N ARG A 42 6.18 -9.91 1.51
CA ARG A 42 7.16 -11.00 1.63
C ARG A 42 6.63 -12.22 0.85
N ASP A 43 7.52 -13.03 0.29
CA ASP A 43 7.18 -14.11 -0.66
C ASP A 43 6.00 -14.99 -0.21
N GLU A 44 6.05 -15.51 1.02
CA GLU A 44 5.05 -16.44 1.59
C GLU A 44 4.01 -15.73 2.49
N ALA A 45 3.93 -14.41 2.45
CA ALA A 45 2.97 -13.67 3.28
C ALA A 45 1.55 -13.72 2.70
N ASP A 46 0.57 -14.04 3.54
CA ASP A 46 -0.88 -13.92 3.26
C ASP A 46 -1.40 -12.48 3.41
N TRP A 47 -0.50 -11.50 3.32
CA TRP A 47 -0.78 -10.07 3.41
C TRP A 47 0.06 -9.27 2.43
N GLU A 48 -0.45 -8.10 2.04
CA GLU A 48 0.26 -7.15 1.19
C GLU A 48 0.14 -5.75 1.78
N LEU A 49 1.18 -4.93 1.58
CA LEU A 49 1.14 -3.51 1.89
C LEU A 49 1.08 -2.74 0.57
N ALA A 50 -0.02 -2.04 0.36
CA ALA A 50 -0.17 -1.12 -0.76
C ALA A 50 0.39 0.26 -0.40
N ILE A 51 0.93 0.94 -1.40
CA ILE A 51 1.46 2.29 -1.32
C ILE A 51 0.84 3.05 -2.50
N CYS A 52 0.08 4.09 -2.21
CA CYS A 52 -0.67 4.84 -3.21
C CYS A 52 -0.24 6.31 -3.20
N GLN A 53 -0.15 6.88 -4.39
CA GLN A 53 0.11 8.30 -4.57
C GLN A 53 -1.08 9.13 -4.08
N ARG A 54 -0.79 10.08 -3.20
CA ARG A 54 -1.76 11.09 -2.75
C ARG A 54 -2.20 11.96 -3.93
N GLY A 55 -3.49 12.28 -3.96
CA GLY A 55 -4.10 13.09 -5.01
C GLY A 55 -4.52 12.31 -6.27
N HIS A 56 -4.26 10.99 -6.34
CA HIS A 56 -4.80 10.18 -7.43
C HIS A 56 -6.34 10.14 -7.37
N GLU A 57 -7.00 10.18 -8.53
CA GLU A 57 -8.46 10.31 -8.64
C GLU A 57 -9.25 9.19 -7.97
N THR A 58 -8.62 8.01 -7.79
CA THR A 58 -9.22 6.84 -7.13
C THR A 58 -9.06 6.85 -5.62
N VAL A 59 -8.23 7.73 -5.06
CA VAL A 59 -8.08 7.89 -3.61
C VAL A 59 -9.19 8.83 -3.11
N PRO A 60 -9.99 8.42 -2.11
CA PRO A 60 -11.06 9.26 -1.58
C PRO A 60 -10.55 10.64 -1.14
N ALA A 61 -11.28 11.70 -1.47
CA ALA A 61 -10.91 13.07 -1.15
C ALA A 61 -10.59 13.26 0.35
N ALA A 62 -11.42 12.67 1.23
CA ALA A 62 -11.20 12.70 2.68
C ALA A 62 -9.85 12.12 3.13
N VAL A 63 -9.28 11.18 2.37
CA VAL A 63 -7.96 10.59 2.67
C VAL A 63 -6.85 11.48 2.13
N ASN A 64 -7.07 12.10 0.96
CA ASN A 64 -6.13 13.05 0.37
C ASN A 64 -5.94 14.29 1.25
N GLU A 65 -6.99 14.73 1.95
CA GLU A 65 -6.96 15.85 2.90
C GLU A 65 -6.18 15.56 4.19
N LEU A 66 -5.92 14.29 4.51
CA LEU A 66 -5.10 13.94 5.67
C LEU A 66 -3.64 14.27 5.39
N THR A 67 -3.06 15.20 6.16
CA THR A 67 -1.65 15.61 6.03
C THR A 67 -0.67 14.58 6.59
N GLU A 68 -1.15 13.62 7.38
CA GLU A 68 -0.36 12.50 7.90
C GLU A 68 -0.58 11.23 7.07
N SER A 69 0.43 10.36 7.02
CA SER A 69 0.31 9.02 6.42
C SER A 69 -0.69 8.20 7.25
N THR A 70 -1.85 7.90 6.66
CA THR A 70 -2.86 7.03 7.28
C THR A 70 -2.84 5.64 6.66
N ASN A 71 -3.13 4.62 7.46
CA ASN A 71 -3.32 3.25 6.96
C ASN A 71 -4.80 3.03 6.65
N LEU A 72 -5.14 2.84 5.38
CA LEU A 72 -6.45 2.31 4.99
C LEU A 72 -6.39 0.78 5.01
N PHE A 73 -7.15 0.14 5.91
CA PHE A 73 -7.26 -1.31 5.96
C PHE A 73 -8.32 -1.80 4.96
N GLY A 74 -7.93 -2.76 4.11
CA GLY A 74 -8.81 -3.40 3.13
C GLY A 74 -8.75 -4.92 3.25
N LEU A 75 -9.91 -5.57 3.19
CA LEU A 75 -10.01 -7.03 3.07
C LEU A 75 -10.31 -7.38 1.62
N ARG A 76 -9.46 -8.19 0.99
CA ARG A 76 -9.69 -8.68 -0.38
C ARG A 76 -10.52 -9.96 -0.34
N ARG A 77 -11.55 -10.06 -1.19
CA ARG A 77 -12.31 -11.30 -1.41
C ARG A 77 -11.63 -12.13 -2.51
N ARG A 78 -11.65 -13.45 -2.36
CA ARG A 78 -11.31 -14.41 -3.44
C ARG A 78 -12.44 -14.47 -4.44
#